data_AF-A0A0E3ZZR9-F1
#
_entry.id   AF-A0A0E3ZZR9-F1
#
_cell.length_a   1.000
_cell.length_b   1.000
_cell.length_c   1.000
_cell.angle_alpha   90.00
_cell.angle_beta   90.00
_cell.angle_gamma   90.00
#
_symmetry.space_group_name_H-M   'P 1'
#
loop_
_entity.id
_entity.type
_entity.pdbx_description
1 polymer ?
#
loop_
_entity_poly.entity_id
_entity_poly.type
_entity_poly.pdbx_seq_one_letter_code
_entity_poly.pdbx_strand_id
1 'polypeptide(L)'
;MNSKSFVYLVLLLFCLSSTVSAQKAPHRKVAKLVSKQGICGIVVEKRGNYMPSPDSPRQNPDGAPVEREVLIFPLLNRSQIEAGENGFINSVGEAKPVKTVKSGKDGKFCVSLPIGQYTVMVREEKGLYANLSDSKNNIFPVSVQRNKSVTVTVAITHQAVF
;
A
#
# COMPACT_ATOMS: atom_id res chain seq x y z
N MET A 1 -61.48 18.61 -61.27
CA MET A 1 -60.39 18.84 -60.29
C MET A 1 -59.51 17.59 -60.30
N ASN A 2 -58.28 17.71 -60.79
CA ASN A 2 -57.51 16.56 -61.32
C ASN A 2 -56.82 15.72 -60.23
N SER A 3 -57.06 14.40 -60.30
CA SER A 3 -56.58 13.35 -59.39
C SER A 3 -55.05 13.20 -59.29
N LYS A 4 -54.28 13.85 -60.17
CA LYS A 4 -52.81 13.78 -60.19
C LYS A 4 -52.12 14.71 -59.18
N SER A 5 -52.81 15.74 -58.66
CA SER A 5 -52.20 16.68 -57.69
C SER A 5 -52.30 16.20 -56.24
N PHE A 6 -53.18 15.25 -55.93
CA PHE A 6 -53.34 14.72 -54.57
C PHE A 6 -52.26 13.68 -54.21
N VAL A 7 -51.72 12.98 -55.20
CA VAL A 7 -50.69 11.95 -55.01
C VAL A 7 -49.32 12.56 -54.64
N TYR A 8 -49.00 13.75 -55.17
CA TYR A 8 -47.75 14.43 -54.82
C TYR A 8 -47.78 15.14 -53.46
N LEU A 9 -48.97 15.49 -52.95
CA LEU A 9 -49.10 16.14 -51.65
C LEU A 9 -48.95 15.14 -50.47
N VAL A 10 -49.29 13.86 -50.69
CA VAL A 10 -49.15 12.81 -49.68
C VAL A 10 -47.72 12.22 -49.63
N LEU A 11 -46.94 12.33 -50.72
CA LEU A 11 -45.56 11.82 -50.76
C LEU A 11 -44.52 12.76 -50.12
N LEU A 12 -44.86 14.02 -49.81
CA LEU A 12 -43.94 14.99 -49.22
C LEU A 12 -43.97 15.05 -47.67
N LEU A 13 -44.82 14.24 -47.04
CA LEU A 13 -45.01 14.22 -45.58
C LEU A 13 -44.36 13.01 -44.88
N PHE A 14 -43.42 12.33 -45.54
CA PHE A 14 -42.79 11.09 -45.04
C PHE A 14 -41.26 11.20 -44.77
N CYS A 15 -40.70 12.40 -44.63
CA CYS A 15 -39.24 12.60 -44.51
C CYS A 15 -38.76 13.35 -43.26
N LEU A 16 -39.56 13.44 -42.18
CA LEU A 16 -39.17 14.22 -40.99
C LEU A 16 -39.47 13.50 -39.67
N SER A 17 -38.94 12.29 -39.47
CA SER A 17 -38.76 11.76 -38.11
C SER A 17 -37.98 10.47 -38.10
N SER A 18 -36.66 10.55 -37.91
CA SER A 18 -35.88 9.70 -36.99
C SER A 18 -34.37 9.86 -37.19
N THR A 19 -33.81 11.02 -36.84
CA THR A 19 -32.40 11.09 -36.41
C THR A 19 -32.37 10.81 -34.91
N VAL A 20 -32.34 9.52 -34.55
CA VAL A 20 -31.99 9.11 -33.19
C VAL A 20 -30.52 9.44 -32.98
N SER A 21 -30.25 10.60 -32.36
CA SER A 21 -28.95 10.83 -31.73
C SER A 21 -28.80 9.84 -30.58
N ALA A 22 -28.02 8.77 -30.82
CA ALA A 22 -27.48 7.94 -29.76
C ALA A 22 -26.52 8.78 -28.91
N GLN A 23 -27.06 9.48 -27.92
CA GLN A 23 -26.25 10.05 -26.85
C GLN A 23 -25.68 8.87 -26.05
N LYS A 24 -24.43 8.51 -26.35
CA LYS A 24 -23.63 7.69 -25.43
C LYS A 24 -23.68 8.41 -24.08
N ALA A 25 -24.31 7.78 -23.09
CA ALA A 25 -24.29 8.27 -21.73
C ALA A 25 -22.82 8.60 -21.38
N PRO A 26 -22.52 9.80 -20.85
CA PRO A 26 -21.17 10.12 -20.44
C PRO A 26 -20.77 9.03 -19.45
N HIS A 27 -19.73 8.28 -19.81
CA HIS A 27 -19.16 7.24 -18.97
C HIS A 27 -18.80 7.92 -17.66
N ARG A 28 -19.67 7.84 -16.65
CA ARG A 28 -19.45 8.44 -15.34
C ARG A 28 -18.18 7.78 -14.85
N LYS A 29 -17.06 8.49 -14.92
CA LYS A 29 -15.83 8.07 -14.26
C LYS A 29 -16.23 7.93 -12.81
N VAL A 30 -16.47 6.70 -12.36
CA VAL A 30 -16.57 6.40 -10.94
C VAL A 30 -15.25 6.89 -10.39
N ALA A 31 -15.28 8.04 -9.73
CA ALA A 31 -14.11 8.57 -9.06
C ALA A 31 -13.63 7.44 -8.17
N LYS A 32 -12.47 6.86 -8.50
CA LYS A 32 -11.86 5.78 -7.74
C LYS A 32 -11.66 6.37 -6.35
N LEU A 33 -12.54 6.01 -5.42
CA LEU A 33 -12.46 6.46 -4.03
C LEU A 33 -11.04 6.17 -3.57
N VAL A 34 -10.26 7.24 -3.41
CA VAL A 34 -8.94 7.14 -2.79
C VAL A 34 -9.20 6.55 -1.42
N SER A 35 -8.75 5.32 -1.23
CA SER A 35 -8.96 4.59 0.02
C SER A 35 -8.38 5.42 1.16
N LYS A 36 -9.26 5.93 2.03
CA LYS A 36 -8.90 6.67 3.25
C LYS A 36 -8.20 5.81 4.31
N GLN A 37 -7.99 4.53 4.01
CA GLN A 37 -7.39 3.55 4.90
C GLN A 37 -6.13 2.96 4.31
N GLY A 38 -5.24 2.52 5.19
CA GLY A 38 -3.92 2.03 4.82
C GLY A 38 -2.94 2.05 5.98
N ILE A 39 -1.67 1.96 5.64
CA ILE A 39 -0.55 2.00 6.57
C ILE A 39 0.30 3.22 6.21
N CYS A 40 0.52 4.09 7.18
CA CYS A 40 1.56 5.11 7.12
C CYS A 40 2.63 4.77 8.14
N GLY A 41 3.82 5.30 7.98
CA GLY A 41 4.86 5.08 8.97
C GLY A 41 6.15 5.81 8.67
N ILE A 42 7.12 5.55 9.52
CA ILE A 42 8.50 6.00 9.38
C ILE A 42 9.44 4.80 9.48
N VAL A 43 10.44 4.75 8.61
CA VAL A 43 11.56 3.81 8.66
C VAL A 43 12.73 4.53 9.31
N VAL A 44 13.23 3.97 10.41
CA VAL A 44 14.38 4.48 11.14
C VAL A 44 15.43 3.40 11.29
N GLU A 45 16.69 3.79 11.27
CA GLU A 45 17.82 2.90 11.45
C GLU A 45 18.60 3.25 12.71
N LYS A 46 18.88 2.24 13.52
CA LYS A 46 19.71 2.33 14.71
C LYS A 46 21.01 1.59 14.44
N ARG A 47 22.14 2.28 14.66
CA ARG A 47 23.50 1.74 14.47
C ARG A 47 24.37 2.07 15.68
N GLY A 48 25.24 1.15 16.06
CA GLY A 48 26.20 1.35 17.14
C GLY A 48 25.69 0.88 18.51
N ASN A 49 26.29 1.43 19.58
CA ASN A 49 26.08 0.98 20.94
C ASN A 49 25.02 1.81 21.68
N TYR A 50 23.89 1.17 21.99
CA TYR A 50 22.78 1.71 22.78
C TYR A 50 22.83 1.28 24.26
N MET A 51 23.86 0.53 24.70
CA MET A 51 24.01 0.16 26.10
C MET A 51 24.21 1.41 26.98
N PRO A 52 23.54 1.50 28.15
CA PRO A 52 23.78 2.58 29.09
C PRO A 52 25.24 2.57 29.58
N SER A 53 25.92 3.71 29.48
CA SER A 53 27.22 3.94 30.11
C SER A 53 27.27 5.35 30.69
N PRO A 54 27.85 5.56 31.89
CA PRO A 54 28.02 6.89 32.46
C PRO A 54 28.97 7.78 31.62
N ASP A 55 29.87 7.17 30.85
CA ASP A 55 30.98 7.87 30.18
C ASP A 55 30.74 8.12 28.67
N SER A 56 29.59 7.73 28.12
CA SER A 56 29.27 7.96 26.70
C SER A 56 27.99 8.77 26.51
N PRO A 57 27.97 9.70 25.51
CA PRO A 57 26.74 10.38 25.16
C PRO A 57 25.73 9.36 24.64
N ARG A 58 24.49 9.46 25.14
CA ARG A 58 23.39 8.58 24.69
C ARG A 58 23.17 8.75 23.20
N GLN A 59 23.18 7.65 22.46
CA GLN A 59 22.76 7.66 21.06
C GLN A 59 21.30 8.10 20.94
N ASN A 60 20.92 8.65 19.78
CA ASN A 60 19.53 9.05 19.52
C ASN A 60 18.61 7.82 19.69
N PRO A 61 17.75 7.79 20.72
CA PRO A 61 16.93 6.62 21.03
C PRO A 61 15.94 6.27 19.91
N ASP A 62 15.60 7.24 19.05
CA ASP A 62 14.62 7.06 17.98
C ASP A 62 15.25 6.57 16.66
N GLY A 63 16.59 6.57 16.55
CA GLY A 63 17.30 6.24 15.32
C GLY A 63 17.26 7.35 14.26
N ALA A 64 17.93 7.12 13.13
CA ALA A 64 17.97 8.05 12.01
C ALA A 64 16.95 7.65 10.93
N PRO A 65 16.16 8.58 10.38
CA PRO A 65 15.26 8.27 9.27
C PRO A 65 16.02 7.82 8.03
N VAL A 66 15.51 6.82 7.31
CA VAL A 66 16.18 6.26 6.11
C VAL A 66 15.22 5.92 4.98
N GLU A 67 15.73 6.02 3.74
CA GLU A 67 15.05 5.51 2.55
C GLU A 67 15.22 3.99 2.44
N ARG A 68 14.11 3.25 2.38
CA ARG A 68 14.04 1.80 2.16
C ARG A 68 12.81 1.42 1.37
N GLU A 69 12.88 0.28 0.67
CA GLU A 69 11.66 -0.36 0.20
C GLU A 69 10.96 -1.03 1.38
N VAL A 70 9.73 -0.62 1.65
CA VAL A 70 8.81 -1.24 2.59
C VAL A 70 7.90 -2.18 1.81
N LEU A 71 7.91 -3.45 2.19
CA LEU A 71 7.13 -4.51 1.57
C LEU A 71 6.01 -4.93 2.52
N ILE A 72 4.79 -4.91 2.01
CA ILE A 72 3.59 -5.30 2.74
C ILE A 72 3.14 -6.65 2.20
N PHE A 73 3.15 -7.66 3.05
CA PHE A 73 2.67 -9.01 2.75
C PHE A 73 1.29 -9.24 3.38
N PRO A 74 0.51 -10.22 2.90
CA PRO A 74 -0.51 -10.85 3.74
C PRO A 74 0.09 -11.22 5.11
N LEU A 75 -0.73 -11.31 6.16
CA LEU A 75 -0.24 -11.68 7.49
C LEU A 75 0.56 -12.99 7.43
N LEU A 76 1.84 -12.93 7.80
CA LEU A 76 2.74 -14.08 7.88
C LEU A 76 3.05 -14.41 9.33
N ASN A 77 3.03 -15.70 9.64
CA ASN A 77 3.49 -16.25 10.91
C ASN A 77 4.94 -16.75 10.81
N ARG A 78 5.64 -16.80 11.94
CA ARG A 78 7.00 -17.36 12.05
C ARG A 78 7.11 -18.77 11.47
N SER A 79 6.06 -19.58 11.56
CA SER A 79 6.03 -20.94 10.99
C SER A 79 6.00 -20.99 9.45
N GLN A 80 5.72 -19.86 8.79
CA GLN A 80 5.59 -19.75 7.34
C GLN A 80 6.82 -19.11 6.68
N ILE A 81 7.84 -18.77 7.47
CA ILE A 81 9.06 -18.13 6.97
C ILE A 81 10.30 -18.92 7.37
N GLU A 82 11.35 -18.77 6.59
CA GLU A 82 12.68 -19.20 6.96
C GLU A 82 13.40 -18.03 7.60
N ALA A 83 13.59 -18.10 8.90
CA ALA A 83 14.27 -17.06 9.65
C ALA A 83 15.78 -17.08 9.39
N GLY A 84 16.34 -15.90 9.15
CA GLY A 84 17.77 -15.66 9.20
C GLY A 84 18.21 -15.16 10.58
N GLU A 85 19.47 -14.75 10.65
CA GLU A 85 20.08 -14.17 11.85
C GLU A 85 19.66 -12.71 12.05
N ASN A 86 19.68 -12.23 13.30
CA ASN A 86 19.52 -10.81 13.64
C ASN A 86 18.27 -10.12 13.07
N GLY A 87 17.17 -10.85 12.85
CA GLY A 87 15.92 -10.30 12.29
C GLY A 87 15.83 -10.32 10.77
N PHE A 88 16.83 -10.86 10.07
CA PHE A 88 16.72 -11.17 8.64
C PHE A 88 15.79 -12.35 8.40
N ILE A 89 15.20 -12.38 7.22
CA ILE A 89 14.29 -13.43 6.74
C ILE A 89 14.86 -13.95 5.42
N ASN A 90 15.27 -15.22 5.41
CA ASN A 90 15.89 -15.88 4.27
C ASN A 90 14.86 -16.19 3.17
N SER A 91 13.64 -16.56 3.57
CA SER A 91 12.55 -16.89 2.65
C SER A 91 11.19 -16.63 3.28
N VAL A 92 10.23 -16.23 2.45
CA VAL A 92 8.80 -16.14 2.79
C VAL A 92 7.98 -17.21 2.03
N GLY A 93 8.66 -18.24 1.51
CA GLY A 93 8.07 -19.26 0.66
C GLY A 93 7.47 -18.64 -0.61
N GLU A 94 6.24 -19.04 -0.93
CA GLU A 94 5.51 -18.56 -2.11
C GLU A 94 4.77 -17.22 -1.89
N ALA A 95 4.83 -16.68 -0.66
CA ALA A 95 4.14 -15.43 -0.34
C ALA A 95 4.69 -14.27 -1.18
N LYS A 96 3.78 -13.43 -1.70
CA LYS A 96 4.12 -12.25 -2.49
C LYS A 96 3.66 -10.98 -1.77
N PRO A 97 4.40 -9.88 -1.89
CA PRO A 97 3.96 -8.61 -1.34
C PRO A 97 2.70 -8.15 -2.08
N VAL A 98 1.68 -7.73 -1.31
CA VAL A 98 0.47 -7.08 -1.85
C VAL A 98 0.76 -5.63 -2.24
N LYS A 99 1.78 -5.03 -1.63
CA LYS A 99 2.31 -3.73 -2.02
C LYS A 99 3.79 -3.60 -1.66
N THR A 100 4.50 -2.83 -2.48
CA THR A 100 5.81 -2.27 -2.16
C THR A 100 5.71 -0.74 -2.25
N VAL A 101 6.34 -0.04 -1.31
CA VAL A 101 6.46 1.43 -1.31
C VAL A 101 7.84 1.82 -0.83
N LYS A 102 8.45 2.84 -1.43
CA LYS A 102 9.73 3.38 -0.97
C LYS A 102 9.49 4.48 0.07
N SER A 103 10.18 4.44 1.21
CA SER A 103 10.20 5.57 2.15
C SER A 103 11.04 6.73 1.62
N GLY A 104 10.66 7.95 2.01
CA GLY A 104 11.38 9.17 1.67
C GLY A 104 12.65 9.37 2.51
N LYS A 105 13.39 10.45 2.21
CA LYS A 105 14.58 10.88 2.97
C LYS A 105 14.30 11.16 4.44
N ASP A 106 13.06 11.56 4.74
CA ASP A 106 12.57 11.75 6.10
C ASP A 106 12.06 10.45 6.73
N GLY A 107 12.33 9.31 6.10
CA GLY A 107 11.92 7.98 6.52
C GLY A 107 10.44 7.68 6.29
N LYS A 108 9.62 8.64 5.85
CA LYS A 108 8.17 8.48 5.82
C LYS A 108 7.70 7.68 4.62
N PHE A 109 6.64 6.90 4.82
CA PHE A 109 5.90 6.22 3.76
C PHE A 109 4.40 6.18 4.08
N CYS A 110 3.57 6.07 3.05
CA CYS A 110 2.14 5.81 3.17
C CYS A 110 1.66 4.94 2.01
N VAL A 111 0.82 3.96 2.33
CA VAL A 111 0.21 3.04 1.36
C VAL A 111 -1.26 2.81 1.68
N SER A 112 -2.14 3.04 0.69
CA SER A 112 -3.54 2.65 0.78
C SER A 112 -3.71 1.13 0.67
N LEU A 113 -4.43 0.53 1.60
CA LEU A 113 -4.68 -0.92 1.66
C LEU A 113 -6.12 -1.20 2.08
N PRO A 114 -6.72 -2.31 1.60
CA PRO A 114 -8.04 -2.74 2.06
C PRO A 114 -8.01 -3.14 3.55
N ILE A 115 -9.20 -3.38 4.13
CA ILE A 115 -9.32 -3.85 5.50
C ILE A 115 -8.67 -5.22 5.59
N GLY A 116 -7.82 -5.45 6.58
CA GLY A 116 -7.09 -6.71 6.71
C GLY A 116 -5.97 -6.67 7.72
N GLN A 117 -5.29 -7.80 7.85
CA GLN A 117 -4.06 -7.93 8.64
C GLN A 117 -2.89 -8.19 7.69
N TYR A 118 -1.79 -7.51 7.95
CA TYR A 118 -0.62 -7.51 7.08
C TYR A 118 0.65 -7.68 7.90
N THR A 119 1.69 -8.16 7.23
CA THR A 119 3.06 -8.15 7.73
C THR A 119 3.84 -7.03 7.03
N VAL A 120 4.58 -6.24 7.81
CA VAL A 120 5.44 -5.16 7.30
C VAL A 120 6.91 -5.59 7.41
N MET A 121 7.63 -5.55 6.30
CA MET A 121 9.06 -5.80 6.23
C MET A 121 9.76 -4.69 5.44
N VAL A 122 11.07 -4.57 5.59
CA VAL A 122 11.89 -3.73 4.72
C VAL A 122 12.91 -4.56 3.95
N ARG A 123 13.26 -4.10 2.75
CA ARG A 123 14.37 -4.65 1.98
C ARG A 123 15.66 -3.98 2.44
N GLU A 124 16.57 -4.80 2.94
CA GLU A 124 17.95 -4.48 3.28
C GLU A 124 18.89 -5.19 2.29
N GLU A 125 20.18 -4.84 2.31
CA GLU A 125 21.18 -5.42 1.38
C GLU A 125 21.26 -6.96 1.47
N LYS A 126 21.08 -7.52 2.67
CA LYS A 126 21.14 -8.98 2.91
C LYS A 126 19.80 -9.70 2.71
N GLY A 127 18.73 -8.98 2.35
CA GLY A 127 17.40 -9.57 2.14
C GLY A 127 16.28 -8.85 2.87
N LEU A 128 15.22 -9.58 3.20
CA LEU A 128 14.08 -9.04 3.95
C LEU A 128 14.42 -8.95 5.42
N TYR A 129 13.92 -7.90 6.08
CA TYR A 129 14.16 -7.64 7.49
C TYR A 129 12.87 -7.25 8.23
N ALA A 130 12.66 -7.86 9.38
CA ALA A 130 11.68 -7.47 10.38
C ALA A 130 12.09 -8.01 11.76
N ASN A 131 12.01 -7.17 12.79
CA ASN A 131 12.44 -7.49 14.17
C ASN A 131 11.30 -7.40 15.20
N LEU A 132 10.06 -7.19 14.75
CA LEU A 132 8.88 -7.19 15.61
C LEU A 132 8.04 -8.44 15.35
N SER A 133 7.51 -9.02 16.41
CA SER A 133 6.51 -10.08 16.38
C SER A 133 5.47 -9.87 17.48
N ASP A 134 4.25 -10.34 17.28
CA ASP A 134 3.24 -10.36 18.35
C ASP A 134 3.33 -11.64 19.22
N SER A 135 2.45 -11.75 20.22
CA SER A 135 2.36 -12.92 21.11
C SER A 135 1.93 -14.22 20.42
N LYS A 136 1.48 -14.14 19.17
CA LYS A 136 1.08 -15.29 18.33
C LYS A 136 2.17 -15.65 17.32
N ASN A 137 3.35 -15.04 17.41
CA ASN A 137 4.46 -15.18 16.48
C ASN A 137 4.14 -14.71 15.05
N ASN A 138 3.17 -13.81 14.88
CA ASN A 138 3.00 -13.12 13.61
C ASN A 138 4.13 -12.11 13.43
N ILE A 139 4.69 -12.05 12.23
CA ILE A 139 5.79 -11.16 11.90
C ILE A 139 5.23 -9.77 11.65
N PHE A 140 5.69 -8.79 12.42
CA PHE A 140 5.31 -7.37 12.40
C PHE A 140 3.86 -7.12 11.93
N PRO A 141 2.87 -7.61 12.71
CA PRO A 141 1.48 -7.57 12.31
C PRO A 141 0.91 -6.16 12.41
N VAL A 142 0.20 -5.75 11.36
CA VAL A 142 -0.47 -4.44 11.29
C VAL A 142 -1.91 -4.63 10.83
N SER A 143 -2.87 -4.09 11.59
CA SER A 143 -4.30 -4.19 11.29
C SER A 143 -4.81 -2.91 10.65
N VAL A 144 -5.26 -3.00 9.40
CA VAL A 144 -5.90 -1.91 8.68
C VAL A 144 -7.41 -1.99 8.90
N GLN A 145 -7.98 -0.92 9.48
CA GLN A 145 -9.41 -0.81 9.75
C GLN A 145 -10.12 0.10 8.74
N ARG A 146 -11.44 -0.05 8.65
CA ARG A 146 -12.28 0.77 7.76
C ARG A 146 -12.03 2.26 7.99
N ASN A 147 -11.75 2.99 6.91
CA ASN A 147 -11.59 4.44 6.92
C ASN A 147 -10.53 4.99 7.90
N LYS A 148 -9.54 4.18 8.29
CA LYS A 148 -8.44 4.59 9.18
C LYS A 148 -7.08 4.29 8.57
N SER A 149 -6.17 5.26 8.68
CA SER A 149 -4.75 5.03 8.48
C SER A 149 -4.12 4.63 9.81
N VAL A 150 -3.38 3.54 9.83
CA VAL A 150 -2.58 3.13 10.99
C VAL A 150 -1.14 3.61 10.81
N THR A 151 -0.55 4.18 11.86
CA THR A 151 0.83 4.64 11.86
C THR A 151 1.74 3.60 12.52
N VAL A 152 2.87 3.29 11.89
CA VAL A 152 3.87 2.36 12.43
C VAL A 152 5.29 2.95 12.38
N THR A 153 6.16 2.49 13.26
CA THR A 153 7.61 2.75 13.20
C THR A 153 8.32 1.46 12.85
N VAL A 154 9.02 1.44 11.72
CA VAL A 154 9.86 0.33 11.31
C VAL A 154 11.29 0.64 11.74
N ALA A 155 11.74 0.01 12.82
CA ALA A 155 13.09 0.21 13.36
C ALA A 155 14.03 -0.88 12.85
N ILE A 156 15.04 -0.50 12.06
CA ILE A 156 16.11 -1.37 11.59
C ILE A 156 17.22 -1.37 12.62
N THR A 157 17.51 -2.54 13.20
CA THR A 157 18.42 -2.64 14.35
C THR A 157 19.50 -3.72 14.18
N HIS A 158 19.67 -4.30 12.99
CA HIS A 158 20.69 -5.36 12.78
C HIS A 158 22.14 -4.89 12.94
N GLN A 159 22.39 -3.58 12.96
CA GLN A 159 23.69 -2.96 13.25
C GLN A 159 23.75 -2.27 14.61
N ALA A 160 22.73 -2.46 15.47
CA ALA A 160 22.69 -1.93 16.81
C ALA A 160 22.97 -3.04 17.83
N VAL A 161 23.67 -2.67 18.90
CA VAL A 161 23.78 -3.46 20.13
C VAL A 161 23.07 -2.68 21.24
N PHE A 162 22.31 -3.38 22.08
CA PHE A 162 21.47 -2.79 23.14
C PHE A 162 21.87 -3.34 24.50
#